data_AF-A0A448X3X9-F1
#
_entry.id   AF-A0A448X3X9-F1
#
_cell.length_a   1.000
_cell.length_b   1.000
_cell.length_c   1.000
_cell.angle_alpha   90.00
_cell.angle_beta   90.00
_cell.angle_gamma   90.00
#
_symmetry.space_group_name_H-M   'P 1'
#
loop_
_entity.id
_entity.type
_entity.pdbx_description
1 polymer ?
#
loop_
_entity_poly.entity_id
_entity_poly.type
_entity_poly.pdbx_seq_one_letter_code
_entity_poly.pdbx_strand_id
1 'polypeptide(L)'
;MESEEFLLLPKNHFIDIISSDELNVRSEEQVYSAVMRWVNHNLIDRRNDLGQLLSAVRLPLVSPKFLVATVGNDILIRADEKCRDLVDEAKNYLLLPQERPLMQGPRTRPRRPITSAEALFAVGGWCFGDAIDSAERYDPLPPPSTSSTSCSLSVDGDTSDPEGQWRFVAPMNRRRCGVGVGVVNGLLYAVGGHDGTSYLNSVER
;
A
#
# COMPACT_ATOMS: atom_id res chain seq x y z
N MET A 1 -2.51 5.71 12.88
CA MET A 1 -1.59 5.56 14.04
C MET A 1 -1.69 6.76 15.01
N GLU A 2 -2.89 7.29 15.26
CA GLU A 2 -3.06 8.47 16.14
C GLU A 2 -3.62 8.11 17.53
N SER A 3 -4.09 6.88 17.73
CA SER A 3 -4.52 6.40 19.05
C SER A 3 -3.31 6.20 19.96
N GLU A 4 -3.40 6.63 21.22
CA GLU A 4 -2.32 6.44 22.20
C GLU A 4 -2.20 4.99 22.69
N GLU A 5 -3.18 4.14 22.36
CA GLU A 5 -3.24 2.74 22.80
C GLU A 5 -2.08 1.90 22.29
N PHE A 6 -1.49 2.23 21.13
CA PHE A 6 -0.36 1.46 20.61
C PHE A 6 0.91 1.63 21.46
N LEU A 7 1.00 2.67 22.29
CA LEU A 7 2.15 2.91 23.16
C LEU A 7 2.26 1.86 24.28
N LEU A 8 1.13 1.26 24.64
CA LEU A 8 1.02 0.21 25.66
C LEU A 8 1.27 -1.20 25.11
N LEU A 9 1.44 -1.36 23.79
CA LEU A 9 1.63 -2.67 23.18
C LEU A 9 2.97 -3.29 23.60
N PRO A 10 3.01 -4.63 23.80
CA PRO A 10 4.25 -5.36 23.97
C PRO A 10 5.14 -5.26 22.73
N LYS A 11 6.45 -5.35 22.93
CA LYS A 11 7.47 -5.31 21.86
C LYS A 11 7.13 -6.20 20.67
N ASN A 12 6.80 -7.48 20.92
CA ASN A 12 6.60 -8.46 19.86
C ASN A 12 5.41 -8.08 18.96
N HIS A 13 4.25 -7.78 19.55
CA HIS A 13 3.08 -7.34 18.79
C HIS A 13 3.35 -6.04 18.02
N PHE A 14 4.09 -5.10 18.62
CA PHE A 14 4.45 -3.87 17.95
C PHE A 14 5.35 -4.13 16.74
N ILE A 15 6.34 -5.02 16.87
CA ILE A 15 7.20 -5.48 15.76
C ILE A 15 6.38 -6.12 14.65
N ASP A 16 5.45 -7.01 14.99
CA ASP A 16 4.61 -7.70 14.01
C ASP A 16 3.78 -6.72 13.18
N ILE A 17 3.22 -5.70 13.84
CA ILE A 17 2.44 -4.64 13.18
C ILE A 17 3.32 -3.81 12.22
N ILE A 18 4.49 -3.34 12.67
CA ILE A 18 5.38 -2.52 11.82
C ILE A 18 6.05 -3.33 10.70
N SER A 19 6.18 -4.65 10.87
CA SER A 19 6.76 -5.55 9.87
C SER A 19 5.77 -5.93 8.78
N SER A 20 4.46 -5.79 9.03
CA SER A 20 3.41 -6.16 8.07
C SER A 20 3.48 -5.35 6.77
N ASP A 21 3.50 -6.04 5.63
CA ASP A 21 3.42 -5.43 4.30
C ASP A 21 2.07 -4.76 4.04
N GLU A 22 1.04 -5.13 4.80
CA GLU A 22 -0.34 -4.72 4.60
C GLU A 22 -0.73 -3.52 5.48
N LEU A 23 0.22 -3.02 6.27
CA LEU A 23 0.00 -1.91 7.17
C LEU A 23 -0.39 -0.64 6.38
N ASN A 24 -1.59 -0.13 6.68
CA ASN A 24 -2.18 1.03 6.01
C ASN A 24 -1.60 2.35 6.54
N VAL A 25 -0.52 2.81 5.89
CA VAL A 25 0.16 4.08 6.17
C VAL A 25 0.38 4.87 4.89
N ARG A 26 0.38 6.21 5.01
CA ARG A 26 0.60 7.10 3.85
C ARG A 26 2.08 7.18 3.43
N SER A 27 2.99 6.98 4.37
CA SER A 27 4.44 7.03 4.16
C SER A 27 5.19 6.26 5.24
N GLU A 28 6.42 5.81 4.94
CA GLU A 28 7.30 5.19 5.93
C GLU A 28 7.79 6.20 6.99
N GLU A 29 7.73 7.49 6.70
CA GLU A 29 7.98 8.56 7.69
C GLU A 29 7.01 8.45 8.87
N GLN A 30 5.75 8.09 8.61
CA GLN A 30 4.76 7.88 9.66
C GLN A 30 5.09 6.66 10.53
N VAL A 31 5.59 5.58 9.91
CA VAL A 31 6.04 4.37 10.63
C VAL A 31 7.22 4.70 11.53
N TYR A 32 8.22 5.43 11.01
CA TYR A 32 9.36 5.90 11.78
C TYR A 32 8.92 6.76 12.99
N SER A 33 8.04 7.74 12.77
CA SER A 33 7.52 8.58 13.86
C SER A 33 6.78 7.76 14.92
N ALA A 34 6.02 6.74 14.51
CA ALA A 34 5.34 5.84 15.45
C ALA A 34 6.32 5.02 16.29
N VAL A 35 7.38 4.47 15.65
CA VAL A 35 8.46 3.75 16.35
C VAL A 35 9.16 4.66 17.36
N MET A 36 9.53 5.87 16.96
CA MET A 36 10.19 6.82 17.87
C MET A 36 9.27 7.24 19.02
N ARG A 37 7.97 7.42 18.77
CA ARG A 37 7.00 7.71 19.84
C ARG A 37 6.86 6.54 20.82
N TRP A 38 6.84 5.30 20.32
CA TRP A 38 6.81 4.09 21.15
C TRP A 38 8.08 3.96 22.00
N VAL A 39 9.27 4.18 21.42
CA VAL A 39 10.54 4.11 22.17
C VAL A 39 10.65 5.24 23.19
N ASN A 40 10.28 6.47 22.83
CA ASN A 40 10.31 7.63 23.73
C ASN A 40 9.37 7.49 24.94
N HIS A 41 8.31 6.69 24.85
CA HIS A 41 7.40 6.45 25.97
C HIS A 41 8.07 5.69 27.13
N ASN A 42 9.01 4.78 26.85
CA ASN A 42 9.84 4.12 27.86
C ASN A 42 11.26 3.92 27.34
N LEU A 43 12.07 5.00 27.43
CA LEU A 43 13.42 5.03 26.89
C LEU A 43 14.39 4.04 27.54
N ILE A 44 14.18 3.71 28.82
CA ILE A 44 15.15 2.91 29.58
C ILE A 44 15.13 1.47 29.07
N ASP A 45 13.95 0.89 28.93
CA ASP A 45 13.81 -0.51 28.51
C ASP A 45 13.86 -0.65 26.98
N ARG A 46 13.22 0.28 26.26
CA ARG A 46 12.99 0.16 24.80
C ARG A 46 14.17 0.62 23.95
N ARG A 47 15.14 1.33 24.52
CA ARG A 47 16.34 1.78 23.78
C ARG A 47 17.13 0.62 23.20
N ASN A 48 17.23 -0.50 23.92
CA ASN A 48 17.95 -1.69 23.44
C ASN A 48 17.22 -2.39 22.27
N ASP A 49 15.92 -2.13 22.11
CA ASP A 49 15.10 -2.69 21.04
C ASP A 49 15.09 -1.84 19.78
N LEU A 50 15.61 -0.61 19.83
CA LEU A 50 15.53 0.36 18.74
C LEU A 50 16.10 -0.18 17.42
N GLY A 51 17.26 -0.84 17.44
CA GLY A 51 17.84 -1.43 16.23
C GLY A 51 16.97 -2.51 15.60
N GLN A 52 16.26 -3.31 16.40
CA GLN A 52 15.33 -4.33 15.89
C GLN A 52 14.04 -3.70 15.35
N LEU A 53 13.56 -2.63 15.97
CA LEU A 53 12.38 -1.90 15.48
C LEU A 53 12.69 -1.19 14.16
N LEU A 54 13.86 -0.57 14.07
CA LEU A 54 14.28 0.18 12.89
C LEU A 54 14.53 -0.73 11.69
N SER A 55 14.93 -1.99 11.90
CA SER A 55 15.07 -2.97 10.80
C SER A 55 13.73 -3.38 10.18
N ALA A 56 12.60 -3.16 10.85
CA ALA A 56 11.27 -3.34 10.29
C ALA A 56 10.75 -2.09 9.56
N VAL A 57 11.38 -0.92 9.75
CA VAL A 57 11.06 0.32 9.03
C VAL A 57 11.77 0.33 7.67
N ARG A 58 11.06 0.68 6.61
CA ARG A 58 11.65 0.72 5.26
C ARG A 58 12.31 2.05 4.98
N LEU A 59 13.40 2.33 5.69
CA LEU A 59 14.22 3.54 5.53
C LEU A 59 14.63 3.86 4.08
N PRO A 60 14.93 2.88 3.19
CA PRO A 60 15.23 3.16 1.78
C PRO A 60 14.10 3.85 1.01
N LEU A 61 12.86 3.77 1.51
CA LEU A 61 11.65 4.35 0.90
C LEU A 61 11.22 5.68 1.54
N VAL A 62 11.99 6.16 2.51
CA VAL A 62 11.78 7.47 3.14
C VAL A 62 12.39 8.57 2.27
N SER A 63 11.90 9.80 2.37
CA SER A 63 12.46 10.91 1.60
C SER A 63 13.93 11.18 1.99
N PRO A 64 14.82 11.49 1.03
CA PRO A 64 16.23 11.78 1.33
C PRO A 64 16.40 12.94 2.33
N LYS A 65 15.52 13.95 2.22
CA LYS A 65 15.50 15.11 3.12
C LYS A 65 15.22 14.68 4.55
N PHE A 66 14.19 13.85 4.78
CA PHE A 66 13.85 13.37 6.12
C PHE A 66 14.92 12.41 6.68
N LEU A 67 15.46 11.52 5.84
CA LEU A 67 16.50 10.58 6.25
C LEU A 67 17.75 11.32 6.78
N VAL A 68 18.22 12.35 6.07
CA VAL A 68 19.42 13.09 6.48
C VAL A 68 19.11 14.10 7.59
N ALA A 69 18.04 14.88 7.47
CA ALA A 69 17.77 15.98 8.39
C ALA A 69 17.21 15.50 9.74
N THR A 70 16.46 14.40 9.77
CA THR A 70 15.77 13.90 10.97
C THR A 70 16.40 12.61 11.46
N VAL A 71 16.35 11.53 10.67
CA VAL A 71 16.79 10.19 11.13
C VAL A 71 18.29 10.16 11.43
N GLY A 72 19.12 10.67 10.52
CA GLY A 72 20.57 10.67 10.68
C GLY A 72 21.11 11.61 11.75
N ASN A 73 20.33 12.63 12.14
CA ASN A 73 20.70 13.58 13.19
C ASN A 73 20.23 13.18 14.59
N ASP A 74 19.37 12.17 14.70
CA ASP A 74 18.85 11.71 15.98
C ASP A 74 19.95 11.09 16.85
N ILE A 75 20.02 11.51 18.12
CA ILE A 75 21.04 11.08 19.08
C ILE A 75 20.91 9.58 19.36
N LEU A 76 19.68 9.05 19.43
CA LEU A 76 19.43 7.64 19.72
C LEU A 76 19.94 6.74 18.58
N ILE A 77 19.72 7.18 17.34
CA ILE A 77 20.17 6.49 16.13
C ILE A 77 21.70 6.53 16.02
N ARG A 78 22.32 7.69 16.31
CA ARG A 78 23.79 7.84 16.28
C ARG A 78 24.50 7.06 17.38
N ALA A 79 23.83 6.79 18.49
CA ALA A 79 24.41 6.05 19.62
C ALA A 79 24.44 4.53 19.41
N ASP A 80 23.61 3.98 18.52
CA ASP A 80 23.54 2.54 18.22
C ASP A 80 24.23 2.24 16.88
N GLU A 81 25.11 1.25 16.87
CA GLU A 81 25.79 0.78 15.66
C GLU A 81 24.83 0.19 14.63
N LYS A 82 23.88 -0.66 15.08
CA LYS A 82 22.91 -1.29 14.17
C LYS A 82 22.04 -0.25 13.48
N CYS A 83 21.64 0.78 14.20
CA CYS A 83 20.83 1.85 13.63
C CYS A 83 21.60 2.65 12.56
N ARG A 84 22.89 2.91 12.78
CA ARG A 84 23.75 3.59 11.80
C ARG A 84 23.89 2.79 10.51
N ASP A 85 24.13 1.49 10.62
CA ASP A 85 24.24 0.60 9.45
C ASP A 85 22.96 0.61 8.60
N LEU A 86 21.78 0.57 9.24
CA LEU A 86 20.49 0.63 8.56
C LEU A 86 20.28 1.97 7.82
N VAL A 87 20.74 3.08 8.41
CA VAL A 87 20.67 4.41 7.78
C VAL A 87 21.65 4.52 6.61
N ASP A 88 22.84 3.97 6.75
CA ASP A 88 23.85 4.01 5.68
C ASP A 88 23.46 3.12 4.50
N GLU A 89 22.84 1.97 4.73
CA GLU A 89 22.21 1.18 3.68
C GLU A 89 21.13 1.97 2.92
N ALA A 90 20.25 2.68 3.66
CA ALA A 90 19.21 3.50 3.05
C ALA A 90 19.81 4.66 2.23
N LYS A 91 20.88 5.30 2.71
CA LYS A 91 21.62 6.30 1.93
C LYS A 91 22.21 5.69 0.67
N ASN A 92 22.86 4.53 0.75
CA ASN A 92 23.44 3.85 -0.42
C ASN A 92 22.36 3.55 -1.47
N TYR A 93 21.20 3.04 -1.05
CA TYR A 93 20.07 2.78 -1.95
C TYR A 93 19.57 4.05 -2.68
N LEU A 94 19.55 5.19 -1.97
CA LEU A 94 19.15 6.48 -2.53
C LEU A 94 20.21 7.07 -3.46
N LEU A 95 21.49 6.94 -3.10
CA LEU A 95 22.65 7.50 -3.83
C LEU A 95 23.06 6.68 -5.05
N LEU A 96 22.73 5.38 -5.11
CA LEU A 96 23.11 4.47 -6.20
C LEU A 96 21.90 3.93 -6.98
N PRO A 97 21.17 4.77 -7.77
CA PRO A 97 20.00 4.32 -8.53
C PRO A 97 20.25 3.14 -9.47
N GLN A 98 21.45 3.06 -10.05
CA GLN A 98 21.84 2.03 -11.01
C GLN A 98 22.02 0.65 -10.35
N GLU A 99 22.38 0.63 -9.07
CA GLU A 99 22.64 -0.60 -8.31
C GLU A 99 21.40 -1.09 -7.54
N ARG A 100 20.30 -0.32 -7.54
CA ARG A 100 19.04 -0.72 -6.89
C ARG A 100 18.55 -2.12 -7.27
N PRO A 101 18.70 -2.63 -8.51
CA PRO A 101 18.31 -4.00 -8.83
C PRO A 101 19.11 -5.07 -8.04
N LEU A 102 20.32 -4.74 -7.60
CA LEU A 102 21.19 -5.62 -6.83
C LEU A 102 20.96 -5.48 -5.31
N MET A 103 20.36 -4.38 -4.87
CA MET A 103 20.11 -4.05 -3.46
C MET A 103 18.69 -4.46 -3.01
N GLN A 104 18.05 -5.42 -3.68
CA GLN A 104 16.67 -5.79 -3.38
C GLN A 104 16.57 -6.54 -2.03
N GLY A 105 15.65 -6.11 -1.18
CA GLY A 105 15.36 -6.77 0.08
C GLY A 105 13.98 -6.38 0.65
N PRO A 106 13.59 -6.94 1.80
CA PRO A 106 12.30 -6.64 2.45
C PRO A 106 12.08 -5.15 2.73
N ARG A 107 13.17 -4.40 2.93
CA ARG A 107 13.18 -2.95 3.21
C ARG A 107 13.17 -2.06 1.96
N THR A 108 13.42 -2.60 0.77
CA THR A 108 13.38 -1.83 -0.49
C THR A 108 12.07 -2.04 -1.25
N ARG A 109 11.17 -2.88 -0.73
CA ARG A 109 9.85 -3.14 -1.31
C ARG A 109 8.79 -2.26 -0.64
N PRO A 110 8.04 -1.44 -1.40
CA PRO A 110 6.92 -0.67 -0.82
C PRO A 110 5.87 -1.54 -0.15
N ARG A 111 5.29 -1.01 0.92
CA ARG A 111 4.11 -1.53 1.63
C ARG A 111 2.94 -1.63 0.63
N ARG A 112 2.18 -2.72 0.67
CA ARG A 112 1.00 -2.98 -0.17
C ARG A 112 -0.22 -3.14 0.73
N PRO A 113 -0.80 -2.04 1.24
CA PRO A 113 -1.96 -2.13 2.11
C PRO A 113 -3.11 -2.81 1.37
N ILE A 114 -3.79 -3.77 2.03
CA ILE A 114 -4.94 -4.53 1.48
C ILE A 114 -6.03 -3.61 0.91
N THR A 115 -6.09 -2.34 1.35
CA THR A 115 -7.03 -1.34 0.85
C THR A 115 -6.86 -0.99 -0.62
N SER A 116 -5.72 -1.30 -1.26
CA SER A 116 -5.70 -1.44 -2.72
C SER A 116 -6.25 -2.82 -3.07
N ALA A 117 -7.56 -3.01 -2.90
CA ALA A 117 -8.23 -4.14 -3.55
C ALA A 117 -7.88 -4.02 -5.03
N GLU A 118 -7.10 -4.97 -5.56
CA GLU A 118 -6.65 -4.99 -6.95
C GLU A 118 -7.83 -5.31 -7.87
N ALA A 119 -8.86 -4.49 -7.88
CA ALA A 119 -10.04 -4.74 -8.70
C ALA A 119 -9.76 -4.35 -10.16
N LEU A 120 -10.10 -5.23 -11.09
CA LEU A 120 -10.18 -4.91 -12.51
C LEU A 120 -11.57 -4.33 -12.80
N PHE A 121 -11.61 -3.24 -13.58
CA PHE A 121 -12.86 -2.67 -14.07
C PHE A 121 -12.92 -2.75 -15.59
N ALA A 122 -14.04 -3.22 -16.11
CA ALA A 122 -14.40 -3.11 -17.52
C ALA A 122 -15.50 -2.06 -17.63
N VAL A 123 -15.30 -1.01 -18.43
CA VAL A 123 -16.22 0.13 -18.51
C VAL A 123 -16.55 0.39 -19.98
N GLY A 124 -17.85 0.41 -20.28
CA GLY A 124 -18.36 0.60 -21.63
C GLY A 124 -18.07 -0.59 -22.54
N GLY A 125 -18.11 -0.35 -23.85
CA GLY A 125 -17.92 -1.39 -24.85
C GLY A 125 -18.78 -1.18 -26.08
N TRP A 126 -18.66 -2.09 -27.04
CA TRP A 126 -19.47 -2.12 -28.25
C TRP A 126 -20.16 -3.47 -28.36
N CYS A 127 -21.49 -3.48 -28.34
CA CYS A 127 -22.29 -4.69 -28.39
C CYS A 127 -23.43 -4.51 -29.40
N PHE A 128 -23.55 -5.45 -30.34
CA PHE A 128 -24.63 -5.46 -31.35
C PHE A 128 -24.85 -4.15 -32.12
N GLY A 129 -23.78 -3.38 -32.37
CA GLY A 129 -23.87 -2.14 -33.13
C GLY A 129 -24.21 -0.90 -32.31
N ASP A 130 -24.29 -1.01 -30.98
CA ASP A 130 -24.46 0.13 -30.08
C ASP A 130 -23.33 0.17 -29.03
N ALA A 131 -23.04 1.38 -28.55
CA ALA A 131 -22.22 1.55 -27.37
C ALA A 131 -23.02 1.13 -26.14
N ILE A 132 -22.35 0.65 -25.09
CA ILE A 132 -23.00 0.27 -23.82
C ILE A 132 -22.52 1.16 -22.66
N ASP A 133 -23.32 1.24 -21.61
CA ASP A 133 -23.07 2.00 -20.38
C ASP A 133 -22.67 1.09 -19.20
N SER A 134 -22.56 -0.22 -19.42
CA SER A 134 -22.21 -1.15 -18.37
C SER A 134 -20.81 -0.90 -17.83
N ALA A 135 -20.69 -0.97 -16.52
CA ALA A 135 -19.41 -1.12 -15.86
C ALA A 135 -19.45 -2.41 -15.04
N GLU A 136 -18.38 -3.19 -15.11
CA GLU A 136 -18.20 -4.45 -14.40
C GLU A 136 -16.90 -4.41 -13.61
N ARG A 137 -16.90 -5.06 -12.46
CA ARG A 137 -15.76 -5.21 -11.56
C ARG A 137 -15.40 -6.68 -11.42
N TYR A 138 -14.12 -6.98 -11.44
CA TYR A 138 -13.57 -8.28 -11.10
C TYR A 138 -12.59 -8.12 -9.95
N ASP A 139 -12.84 -8.87 -8.88
CA ASP A 139 -11.95 -8.94 -7.73
C ASP A 139 -11.10 -10.20 -7.85
N PRO A 140 -9.81 -10.07 -8.22
CA PRO A 140 -8.92 -11.21 -8.29
C PRO A 140 -8.74 -11.77 -6.88
N LEU A 141 -8.70 -13.09 -6.80
CA LEU A 141 -8.26 -13.74 -5.58
C LEU A 141 -6.84 -13.26 -5.26
N PRO A 142 -6.54 -12.92 -4.00
CA PRO A 142 -5.19 -12.58 -3.61
C PRO A 142 -4.25 -13.73 -4.05
N PRO A 143 -3.05 -13.42 -4.56
CA PRO A 143 -2.11 -14.47 -4.93
C PRO A 143 -1.88 -15.36 -3.70
N PRO A 144 -1.82 -16.69 -3.85
CA PRO A 144 -1.52 -17.58 -2.74
C PRO A 144 -0.21 -17.10 -2.13
N SER A 145 -0.26 -16.64 -0.88
CA SER A 145 0.92 -16.27 -0.14
C SER A 145 1.90 -17.42 -0.22
N THR A 146 3.14 -17.16 -0.63
CA THR A 146 4.24 -18.12 -0.48
C THR A 146 4.56 -18.25 1.01
N SER A 147 3.65 -18.87 1.74
CA SER A 147 3.81 -19.58 3.01
C SER A 147 2.41 -19.94 3.51
N SER A 148 2.23 -21.24 3.71
CA SER A 148 1.17 -21.86 4.52
C SER A 148 -0.14 -22.16 3.79
N THR A 149 -0.17 -23.38 3.28
CA THR A 149 -1.32 -24.29 3.22
C THR A 149 -2.33 -24.06 4.36
N SER A 150 -3.52 -23.60 4.03
CA SER A 150 -4.76 -24.28 4.43
C SER A 150 -5.93 -23.71 3.65
N CYS A 151 -6.49 -24.54 2.77
CA CYS A 151 -7.86 -24.36 2.33
C CYS A 151 -8.75 -24.46 3.57
N SER A 152 -9.27 -23.35 4.05
CA SER A 152 -10.39 -23.33 4.98
C SER A 152 -11.64 -23.00 4.20
N LEU A 153 -12.42 -24.04 3.91
CA LEU A 153 -13.85 -23.91 3.67
C LEU A 153 -14.47 -23.28 4.93
N SER A 154 -14.84 -22.00 4.86
CA SER A 154 -15.73 -21.38 5.85
C SER A 154 -17.17 -21.73 5.48
N VAL A 155 -17.72 -22.70 6.21
CA VAL A 155 -19.14 -22.88 6.40
C VAL A 155 -19.56 -21.88 7.48
N ASP A 156 -20.71 -21.24 7.27
CA ASP A 156 -21.45 -20.31 8.16
C ASP A 156 -21.25 -18.79 7.93
N GLY A 157 -22.25 -18.18 7.27
CA GLY A 157 -22.87 -16.94 7.78
C GLY A 157 -22.63 -15.62 7.06
N ASP A 158 -23.37 -15.39 5.96
CA ASP A 158 -23.89 -14.08 5.50
C ASP A 158 -22.91 -13.02 4.94
N THR A 159 -22.30 -13.32 3.78
CA THR A 159 -21.97 -12.34 2.71
C THR A 159 -21.63 -13.11 1.42
N SER A 160 -22.65 -13.51 0.66
CA SER A 160 -22.46 -14.27 -0.60
C SER A 160 -22.17 -13.34 -1.78
N ASP A 161 -20.99 -12.74 -1.83
CA ASP A 161 -20.43 -12.28 -3.10
C ASP A 161 -19.48 -13.37 -3.60
N PRO A 162 -19.74 -14.01 -4.75
CA PRO A 162 -18.85 -15.05 -5.27
C PRO A 162 -17.50 -14.44 -5.66
N GLU A 163 -16.47 -14.73 -4.86
CA GLU A 163 -15.09 -14.31 -5.12
C GLU A 163 -14.59 -14.90 -6.45
N GLY A 164 -13.86 -14.11 -7.25
CA GLY A 164 -13.32 -14.56 -8.54
C GLY A 164 -14.33 -14.56 -9.72
N GLN A 165 -15.37 -13.72 -9.68
CA GLN A 165 -16.30 -13.52 -10.80
C GLN A 165 -16.43 -12.05 -11.18
N TRP A 166 -16.77 -11.79 -12.46
CA TRP A 166 -17.16 -10.46 -12.93
C TRP A 166 -18.55 -10.12 -12.39
N ARG A 167 -18.71 -8.91 -11.85
CA ARG A 167 -19.97 -8.40 -11.33
C ARG A 167 -20.29 -7.02 -11.90
N PHE A 168 -21.54 -6.80 -12.24
CA PHE A 168 -22.01 -5.46 -12.61
C PHE A 168 -21.86 -4.49 -11.44
N VAL A 169 -21.39 -3.30 -11.74
CA VAL A 169 -21.39 -2.15 -10.84
C VAL A 169 -22.31 -1.06 -11.39
N ALA A 170 -22.31 0.13 -10.78
CA ALA A 170 -23.13 1.24 -11.24
C ALA A 170 -22.85 1.54 -12.72
N PRO A 171 -23.88 1.60 -13.59
CA PRO A 171 -23.69 1.93 -14.99
C PRO A 171 -23.28 3.40 -15.15
N MET A 172 -22.66 3.72 -16.28
CA MET A 172 -22.42 5.09 -16.70
C MET A 172 -23.73 5.80 -17.03
N ASN A 173 -23.77 7.13 -16.91
CA ASN A 173 -24.91 7.94 -17.31
C ASN A 173 -25.04 8.05 -18.84
N ARG A 174 -23.93 7.88 -19.55
CA ARG A 174 -23.91 7.81 -21.02
C ARG A 174 -23.20 6.55 -21.48
N ARG A 175 -23.74 5.94 -22.52
CA ARG A 175 -23.11 4.80 -23.21
C ARG A 175 -21.83 5.27 -23.89
N ARG A 176 -20.76 4.47 -23.81
CA ARG A 176 -19.44 4.82 -24.37
C ARG A 176 -18.74 3.59 -24.92
N CYS A 177 -18.19 3.67 -26.12
CA CYS A 177 -17.17 2.77 -26.64
C CYS A 177 -15.86 3.51 -26.90
N GLY A 178 -14.73 2.80 -26.89
CA GLY A 178 -13.41 3.44 -27.01
C GLY A 178 -13.13 4.47 -25.91
N VAL A 179 -13.67 4.22 -24.71
CA VAL A 179 -13.58 5.12 -23.55
C VAL A 179 -12.20 5.01 -22.90
N GLY A 180 -11.64 6.15 -22.47
CA GLY A 180 -10.46 6.16 -21.61
C GLY A 180 -10.88 6.09 -20.15
N VAL A 181 -10.23 5.24 -19.35
CA VAL A 181 -10.51 5.14 -17.90
C VAL A 181 -9.28 5.46 -17.06
N GLY A 182 -9.50 6.03 -15.87
CA GLY A 182 -8.42 6.31 -14.93
C GLY A 182 -8.94 6.40 -13.49
N VAL A 183 -8.08 6.05 -12.53
CA VAL A 183 -8.41 6.15 -11.10
C VAL A 183 -7.71 7.36 -10.50
N VAL A 184 -8.48 8.28 -9.91
CA VAL A 184 -7.96 9.47 -9.23
C VAL A 184 -8.62 9.59 -7.87
N ASN A 185 -7.83 9.68 -6.80
CA ASN A 185 -8.31 9.78 -5.42
C ASN A 185 -9.32 8.68 -5.02
N GLY A 186 -9.11 7.45 -5.49
CA GLY A 186 -9.99 6.30 -5.19
C GLY A 186 -11.31 6.29 -5.94
N LEU A 187 -11.49 7.17 -6.94
CA LEU A 187 -12.67 7.21 -7.81
C LEU A 187 -12.27 6.80 -9.22
N LEU A 188 -13.09 5.97 -9.87
CA LEU A 188 -12.93 5.56 -11.27
C LEU A 188 -13.57 6.61 -12.17
N TYR A 189 -12.86 7.08 -13.18
CA TYR A 189 -13.34 8.07 -14.13
C TYR A 189 -13.39 7.49 -15.54
N ALA A 190 -14.48 7.76 -16.25
CA ALA A 190 -14.67 7.48 -17.67
C ALA A 190 -14.60 8.78 -18.47
N VAL A 191 -13.65 8.88 -19.41
CA VAL A 191 -13.31 10.08 -20.16
C VAL A 191 -13.52 9.85 -21.66
N GLY A 192 -14.30 10.73 -22.29
CA GLY A 192 -14.49 10.72 -23.73
C GLY A 192 -15.21 9.47 -24.24
N GLY A 193 -14.75 8.92 -25.36
CA GLY A 193 -15.39 7.79 -26.06
C GLY A 193 -16.44 8.23 -27.08
N HIS A 194 -17.19 7.25 -27.60
CA HIS A 194 -18.24 7.44 -28.60
C HIS A 194 -19.53 6.77 -28.12
N ASP A 195 -20.67 7.45 -28.21
CA ASP A 195 -21.97 6.98 -27.68
C ASP A 195 -22.82 6.16 -28.67
N GLY A 196 -22.23 5.80 -29.81
CA GLY A 196 -22.93 5.16 -30.93
C GLY A 196 -23.33 6.15 -32.03
N THR A 197 -23.40 7.46 -31.72
CA THR A 197 -23.73 8.51 -32.68
C THR A 197 -22.64 9.58 -32.81
N SER A 198 -22.02 9.96 -31.70
CA SER A 198 -21.07 11.07 -31.62
C SER A 198 -19.94 10.82 -30.62
N TYR A 199 -18.83 11.52 -30.81
CA TYR A 199 -17.74 11.54 -29.83
C TYR A 199 -18.10 12.43 -28.65
N LEU A 200 -17.78 11.94 -27.46
CA LEU A 200 -18.08 12.61 -26.20
C LEU A 200 -16.89 13.48 -25.77
N ASN A 201 -17.18 14.71 -25.34
CA ASN A 201 -16.22 15.64 -24.74
C ASN A 201 -16.43 15.75 -23.21
N SER A 202 -17.03 14.72 -22.59
CA SER A 202 -17.41 14.71 -21.18
C SER A 202 -16.66 13.64 -20.40
N VAL A 203 -16.56 13.87 -19.09
CA VAL A 203 -16.04 12.93 -18.10
C VAL A 203 -17.14 12.61 -17.07
N GLU A 204 -17.17 11.37 -16.59
CA GLU A 204 -18.02 10.94 -15.48
C GLU A 204 -17.26 9.99 -14.54
N ARG A 205 -17.82 9.70 -13.36
CA ARG A 205 -17.24 8.87 -12.31
C ARG A 205 -18.31 8.10 -11.55
#